data_AF-A0A1Q6VL12-F1
#
_entry.id   AF-A0A1Q6VL12-F1
#
_cell.length_a   1.000
_cell.length_b   1.000
_cell.length_c   1.000
_cell.angle_alpha   90.00
_cell.angle_beta   90.00
_cell.angle_gamma   90.00
#
_symmetry.space_group_name_H-M   'P 1'
#
loop_
_entity.id
_entity.type
_entity.pdbx_description
1 polymer ?
#
loop_
_entity_poly.entity_id
_entity_poly.type
_entity_poly.pdbx_seq_one_letter_code
_entity_poly.pdbx_strand_id
1 'polypeptide(L)'
;MKCSASCKLARHSGIALNLGVSLVFKTIQTEGIAELSYLLGDDDEGVGAIFDPRADVEVYVEMAREAGLAITHIFETHIHADLVSGSRELSARLESAKIYSSGEGGAEYGFGPEKIKDGDHFTFGEVLVTARHTPGHTPEHMSYLLAEADHPDEPWAVLTGDSLFVSSAGRPDLLGEKHTKQLAEQQFHTLRDFYLNLPDHVMIYPNHGAGSPCGADIGSRLSSTIGYERKFNKFLQFSDPKSFTDYAINSAPPVPHYYPIMKRLNAEGPKVLGNLPRVPALPPKAFKEAIDKKAGVLVDVRTMLAFGGGHISGALNIGGTPILSIWAGWMLDSEKPILLVMESDDDLERIVRLFVRTGFTKFAGYLIGGMK
;
A
#
# COMPACT_ATOMS: atom_id res chain seq x y z
N MET A 1 -18.00 73.36 -24.85
CA MET A 1 -16.59 73.72 -25.15
C MET A 1 -15.88 72.50 -25.71
N LYS A 2 -14.86 72.73 -26.54
CA LYS A 2 -14.24 71.82 -27.52
C LYS A 2 -13.43 70.65 -26.94
N CYS A 3 -13.26 69.63 -27.80
CA CYS A 3 -12.08 68.74 -27.98
C CYS A 3 -11.75 67.70 -26.88
N SER A 4 -11.23 66.50 -27.15
CA SER A 4 -10.67 65.89 -28.37
C SER A 4 -10.39 64.38 -28.17
N ALA A 5 -10.45 63.64 -29.29
CA ALA A 5 -9.53 62.59 -29.75
C ALA A 5 -9.06 61.42 -28.84
N SER A 6 -9.46 60.22 -29.28
CA SER A 6 -8.63 59.05 -29.65
C SER A 6 -7.50 58.59 -28.71
N CYS A 7 -7.63 57.36 -28.21
CA CYS A 7 -6.49 56.44 -28.19
C CYS A 7 -6.98 54.98 -28.28
N LYS A 8 -6.71 54.34 -29.42
CA LYS A 8 -6.63 52.88 -29.52
C LYS A 8 -5.46 52.43 -28.63
N LEU A 9 -5.71 51.60 -27.62
CA LEU A 9 -4.66 50.75 -27.08
C LEU A 9 -4.98 49.29 -27.36
N ALA A 10 -3.96 48.66 -27.94
CA ALA A 10 -3.87 47.28 -28.36
C ALA A 10 -4.34 46.31 -27.28
N ARG A 11 -5.18 45.36 -27.69
CA ARG A 11 -5.28 44.06 -27.04
C ARG A 11 -3.90 43.43 -27.13
N HIS A 12 -3.11 43.56 -26.07
CA HIS A 12 -1.94 42.72 -25.88
C HIS A 12 -2.48 41.29 -25.70
N SER A 13 -2.17 40.46 -26.68
CA SER A 13 -2.09 39.02 -26.56
C SER A 13 -1.12 38.71 -25.43
N GLY A 14 -1.63 38.68 -24.20
CA GLY A 14 -0.99 37.98 -23.11
C GLY A 14 -1.09 36.51 -23.45
N ILE A 15 -0.07 35.98 -24.12
CA ILE A 15 0.29 34.58 -23.96
C ILE A 15 0.54 34.44 -22.47
N ALA A 16 -0.45 33.95 -21.74
CA ALA A 16 -0.18 33.35 -20.45
C ALA A 16 0.77 32.19 -20.78
N LEU A 17 2.05 32.39 -20.51
CA LEU A 17 2.97 31.28 -20.38
C LEU A 17 2.39 30.41 -19.27
N ASN A 18 1.72 29.32 -19.67
CA ASN A 18 1.34 28.25 -18.78
C ASN A 18 2.66 27.74 -18.22
N LEU A 19 3.01 28.17 -17.01
CA LEU A 19 4.12 27.62 -16.25
C LEU A 19 3.59 26.29 -15.71
N GLY A 20 3.61 25.30 -16.60
CA GLY A 20 2.84 24.07 -16.52
C GLY A 20 3.22 23.16 -15.36
N VAL A 21 2.23 22.38 -14.96
CA VAL A 21 2.37 21.15 -14.22
C VAL A 21 1.32 20.25 -14.89
N SER A 22 1.60 19.27 -15.76
CA SER A 22 2.70 18.33 -16.00
C SER A 22 2.82 17.23 -14.95
N LEU A 23 2.42 15.99 -15.31
CA LEU A 23 2.58 14.72 -14.58
C LEU A 23 2.87 14.84 -13.07
N VAL A 24 1.85 14.57 -12.26
CA VAL A 24 2.02 14.34 -10.82
C VAL A 24 2.33 12.87 -10.58
N PHE A 25 3.49 12.57 -10.00
CA PHE A 25 3.82 11.24 -9.50
C PHE A 25 4.43 11.32 -8.10
N LYS A 26 3.75 10.76 -7.10
CA LYS A 26 4.22 10.74 -5.70
C LYS A 26 4.21 9.31 -5.16
N THR A 27 5.30 8.93 -4.50
CA THR A 27 5.39 7.67 -3.75
C THR A 27 5.09 7.93 -2.27
N ILE A 28 4.25 7.09 -1.68
CA ILE A 28 3.89 7.11 -0.27
C ILE A 28 4.53 5.89 0.38
N GLN A 29 5.47 6.09 1.29
CA GLN A 29 6.06 5.00 2.06
C GLN A 29 5.36 4.86 3.41
N THR A 30 4.88 3.65 3.70
CA THR A 30 4.29 3.31 5.00
C THR A 30 5.32 2.62 5.87
N GLU A 31 5.90 3.39 6.79
CA GLU A 31 6.79 2.82 7.80
C GLU A 31 6.09 1.70 8.58
N GLY A 32 6.88 0.68 8.94
CA GLY A 32 6.42 -0.42 9.79
C GLY A 32 5.93 -1.64 9.04
N ILE A 33 5.22 -1.46 7.93
CA ILE A 33 4.84 -2.54 7.00
C ILE A 33 5.65 -2.50 5.69
N ALA A 34 6.41 -1.41 5.47
CA ALA A 34 7.26 -1.21 4.30
C ALA A 34 6.50 -1.23 2.96
N GLU A 35 5.20 -0.91 2.98
CA GLU A 35 4.37 -0.73 1.81
C GLU A 35 4.66 0.61 1.11
N LEU A 36 4.50 0.60 -0.21
CA LEU A 36 4.61 1.71 -1.13
C LEU A 36 3.33 1.82 -1.95
N SER A 37 2.63 2.93 -1.77
CA SER A 37 1.49 3.35 -2.60
C SER A 37 1.88 4.52 -3.49
N TYR A 38 1.09 4.74 -4.53
CA TYR A 38 1.40 5.75 -5.54
C TYR A 38 0.21 6.64 -5.81
N LEU A 39 0.45 7.96 -5.85
CA LEU A 39 -0.44 8.93 -6.48
C LEU A 39 0.10 9.27 -7.86
N LEU A 40 -0.73 9.07 -8.87
CA LEU A 40 -0.45 9.43 -10.26
C LEU A 40 -1.57 10.34 -10.75
N GLY A 41 -1.25 11.36 -11.53
CA GLY A 41 -2.27 12.15 -12.19
C GLY A 41 -1.69 13.25 -13.05
N ASP A 42 -2.60 14.11 -13.47
CA ASP A 42 -2.33 15.31 -14.25
C ASP A 42 -3.10 16.44 -13.59
N ASP A 43 -2.39 17.46 -13.12
CA ASP A 43 -2.93 18.59 -12.39
C ASP A 43 -3.38 19.74 -13.29
N ASP A 44 -2.99 19.75 -14.56
CA ASP A 44 -3.63 20.60 -15.58
C ASP A 44 -5.08 20.12 -15.81
N GLU A 45 -5.31 18.80 -15.87
CA GLU A 45 -6.66 18.21 -15.95
C GLU A 45 -7.31 17.98 -14.57
N GLY A 46 -6.55 18.11 -13.49
CA GLY A 46 -7.02 17.94 -12.10
C GLY A 46 -7.52 16.53 -11.77
N VAL A 47 -7.04 15.49 -12.47
CA VAL A 47 -7.51 14.10 -12.31
C VAL A 47 -6.37 13.17 -11.92
N GLY A 48 -6.62 12.27 -10.97
CA GLY A 48 -5.61 11.32 -10.51
C GLY A 48 -6.14 9.97 -10.06
N ALA A 49 -5.19 9.08 -9.78
CA ALA A 49 -5.37 7.72 -9.32
C ALA A 49 -4.47 7.41 -8.14
N ILE A 50 -4.96 6.55 -7.24
CA ILE A 50 -4.17 5.92 -6.19
C ILE A 50 -3.96 4.45 -6.52
N PHE A 51 -2.75 3.95 -6.35
CA PHE A 51 -2.40 2.54 -6.46
C PHE A 51 -2.06 1.97 -5.07
N ASP A 52 -2.69 0.86 -4.73
CA ASP A 52 -2.53 0.09 -3.49
C ASP A 52 -2.68 0.90 -2.19
N PRO A 53 -3.80 1.63 -1.99
CA PRO A 53 -3.97 2.43 -0.77
C PRO A 53 -4.00 1.56 0.50
N ARG A 54 -3.47 2.09 1.59
CA ARG A 54 -3.59 1.54 2.96
C ARG A 54 -4.85 2.06 3.69
N ALA A 55 -5.29 1.35 4.72
CA ALA A 55 -6.53 1.66 5.45
C ALA A 55 -6.62 3.06 6.10
N ASP A 56 -5.51 3.67 6.54
CA ASP A 56 -5.52 5.03 7.09
C ASP A 56 -5.40 6.10 5.98
N VAL A 57 -6.49 6.26 5.21
CA VAL A 57 -6.52 6.92 3.89
C VAL A 57 -6.36 8.45 3.87
N GLU A 58 -6.31 9.12 5.03
CA GLU A 58 -6.20 10.59 5.10
C GLU A 58 -5.00 11.12 4.30
N VAL A 59 -3.87 10.39 4.35
CA VAL A 59 -2.64 10.75 3.63
C VAL A 59 -2.87 10.93 2.13
N TYR A 60 -3.76 10.14 1.52
CA TYR A 60 -4.06 10.22 0.09
C TYR A 60 -4.94 11.44 -0.23
N VAL A 61 -5.91 11.72 0.63
CA VAL A 61 -6.82 12.87 0.47
C VAL A 61 -6.05 14.18 0.62
N GLU A 62 -5.19 14.28 1.63
CA GLU A 62 -4.32 15.45 1.84
C GLU A 62 -3.35 15.63 0.68
N MET A 63 -2.67 14.55 0.27
CA MET A 63 -1.68 14.60 -0.80
C MET A 63 -2.27 14.98 -2.17
N ALA A 64 -3.47 14.48 -2.48
CA ALA A 64 -4.19 14.84 -3.71
C ALA A 64 -4.65 16.30 -3.67
N ARG A 65 -5.16 16.78 -2.52
CA ARG A 65 -5.54 18.18 -2.35
C ARG A 65 -4.35 19.12 -2.56
N GLU A 66 -3.20 18.79 -1.97
CA GLU A 66 -1.96 19.56 -2.16
C GLU A 66 -1.47 19.56 -3.60
N ALA A 67 -1.74 18.49 -4.34
CA ALA A 67 -1.38 18.34 -5.74
C ALA A 67 -2.44 18.88 -6.73
N GLY A 68 -3.56 19.44 -6.24
CA GLY A 68 -4.63 19.91 -7.12
C GLY A 68 -5.40 18.80 -7.85
N LEU A 69 -5.36 17.56 -7.35
CA LEU A 69 -5.96 16.39 -8.00
C LEU A 69 -7.27 15.96 -7.34
N ALA A 70 -8.24 15.58 -8.17
CA ALA A 70 -9.37 14.75 -7.79
C ALA A 70 -9.03 13.27 -8.03
N ILE A 71 -8.97 12.47 -6.96
CA ILE A 71 -8.82 11.02 -7.09
C ILE A 71 -10.14 10.45 -7.64
N THR A 72 -10.06 9.84 -8.83
CA THR A 72 -11.20 9.22 -9.53
C THR A 72 -11.03 7.72 -9.69
N HIS A 73 -9.80 7.22 -9.61
CA HIS A 73 -9.47 5.81 -9.77
C HIS A 73 -8.64 5.32 -8.58
N ILE A 74 -8.97 4.13 -8.11
CA ILE A 74 -8.22 3.43 -7.08
C ILE A 74 -7.91 2.05 -7.63
N PHE A 75 -6.63 1.75 -7.82
CA PHE A 75 -6.17 0.49 -8.38
C PHE A 75 -5.58 -0.39 -7.28
N GLU A 76 -5.88 -1.68 -7.35
CA GLU A 76 -5.16 -2.71 -6.61
C GLU A 76 -4.30 -3.53 -7.56
N THR A 77 -3.03 -3.75 -7.21
CA THR A 77 -2.17 -4.68 -7.95
C THR A 77 -2.57 -6.12 -7.68
N HIS A 78 -2.92 -6.44 -6.43
CA HIS A 78 -3.32 -7.78 -6.02
C HIS A 78 -4.10 -7.75 -4.69
N ILE A 79 -4.66 -8.90 -4.29
CA ILE A 79 -5.24 -9.03 -2.96
C ILE A 79 -4.09 -9.13 -1.95
N HIS A 80 -3.84 -8.05 -1.23
CA HIS A 80 -2.76 -7.90 -0.23
C HIS A 80 -2.86 -8.92 0.90
N ALA A 81 -1.71 -9.39 1.40
CA ALA A 81 -1.61 -10.37 2.49
C ALA A 81 -1.08 -9.76 3.80
N ASP A 82 -0.47 -8.59 3.77
CA ASP A 82 0.31 -8.03 4.87
C ASP A 82 -0.36 -6.80 5.50
N LEU A 83 -1.38 -6.25 4.83
CA LEU A 83 -2.11 -5.07 5.28
C LEU A 83 -3.58 -5.13 4.90
N VAL A 84 -4.36 -4.23 5.49
CA VAL A 84 -5.75 -3.97 5.10
C VAL A 84 -5.78 -2.96 3.97
N SER A 85 -6.34 -3.37 2.82
CA SER A 85 -6.54 -2.47 1.69
C SER A 85 -7.45 -1.30 2.09
N GLY A 86 -6.99 -0.11 1.73
CA GLY A 86 -7.70 1.16 1.90
C GLY A 86 -8.67 1.47 0.78
N SER A 87 -8.81 0.63 -0.26
CA SER A 87 -9.58 0.98 -1.46
C SER A 87 -11.03 1.31 -1.13
N ARG A 88 -11.65 0.51 -0.27
CA ARG A 88 -13.03 0.73 0.19
C ARG A 88 -13.16 1.97 1.05
N GLU A 89 -12.22 2.20 1.95
CA GLU A 89 -12.22 3.36 2.83
C GLU A 89 -12.05 4.66 2.03
N LEU A 90 -11.10 4.66 1.08
CA LEU A 90 -10.80 5.81 0.23
C LEU A 90 -11.97 6.11 -0.70
N SER A 91 -12.54 5.09 -1.37
CA SER A 91 -13.74 5.25 -2.19
C SER A 91 -14.94 5.75 -1.37
N ALA A 92 -15.14 5.28 -0.14
CA ALA A 92 -16.21 5.77 0.72
C ALA A 92 -16.02 7.24 1.15
N ARG A 93 -14.79 7.72 1.23
CA ARG A 93 -14.49 9.14 1.47
C ARG A 93 -14.61 10.01 0.22
N LEU A 94 -14.52 9.40 -0.96
CA LEU A 94 -14.48 10.08 -2.25
C LEU A 94 -15.63 9.59 -3.11
N GLU A 95 -16.75 10.32 -3.12
CA GLU A 95 -17.90 9.97 -3.96
C GLU A 95 -17.55 9.79 -5.46
N SER A 96 -16.45 10.39 -5.92
CA SER A 96 -15.96 10.33 -7.31
C SER A 96 -15.07 9.13 -7.64
N ALA A 97 -14.59 8.37 -6.65
CA ALA A 97 -13.54 7.38 -6.88
C ALA A 97 -14.09 5.96 -7.03
N LYS A 98 -13.76 5.31 -8.15
CA LYS A 98 -14.05 3.90 -8.41
C LYS A 98 -12.87 3.02 -8.05
N ILE A 99 -13.16 1.83 -7.54
CA ILE A 99 -12.15 0.80 -7.26
C ILE A 99 -12.03 -0.12 -8.46
N TYR A 100 -10.80 -0.35 -8.90
CA TYR A 100 -10.43 -1.20 -10.00
C TYR A 100 -9.51 -2.30 -9.49
N SER A 101 -9.89 -3.55 -9.72
CA SER A 101 -9.12 -4.72 -9.30
C SER A 101 -9.11 -5.78 -10.41
N SER A 102 -8.16 -6.70 -10.32
CA SER A 102 -7.98 -7.74 -11.35
C SER A 102 -9.23 -8.59 -11.59
N GLY A 103 -9.61 -8.73 -12.86
CA GLY A 103 -10.55 -9.73 -13.35
C GLY A 103 -9.89 -11.03 -13.80
N GLU A 104 -8.57 -11.14 -13.65
CA GLU A 104 -7.76 -12.31 -14.02
C GLU A 104 -7.53 -13.24 -12.84
N GLY A 105 -6.92 -14.41 -13.08
CA GLY A 105 -6.47 -15.31 -12.02
C GLY A 105 -7.57 -15.93 -11.14
N GLY A 106 -8.84 -15.71 -11.48
CA GLY A 106 -9.99 -16.20 -10.69
C GLY A 106 -10.24 -15.42 -9.41
N ALA A 107 -9.77 -14.17 -9.30
CA ALA A 107 -10.02 -13.35 -8.12
C ALA A 107 -11.51 -13.03 -7.92
N GLU A 108 -11.96 -13.16 -6.69
CA GLU A 108 -13.31 -12.82 -6.25
C GLU A 108 -13.24 -11.75 -5.16
N TYR A 109 -13.99 -10.68 -5.36
CA TYR A 109 -14.07 -9.54 -4.45
C TYR A 109 -15.52 -9.37 -3.97
N GLY A 110 -15.73 -9.40 -2.65
CA GLY A 110 -17.06 -9.33 -2.02
C GLY A 110 -17.74 -7.96 -2.09
N PHE A 111 -17.08 -6.97 -2.70
CA PHE A 111 -17.56 -5.58 -2.78
C PHE A 111 -17.72 -5.05 -4.21
N GLY A 112 -17.51 -5.91 -5.22
CA GLY A 112 -17.78 -5.59 -6.63
C GLY A 112 -16.97 -4.42 -7.22
N PRO A 113 -15.63 -4.45 -7.18
CA PRO A 113 -14.80 -3.49 -7.92
C PRO A 113 -15.02 -3.62 -9.44
N GLU A 114 -14.67 -2.57 -10.18
CA GLU A 114 -14.54 -2.63 -11.63
C GLU A 114 -13.42 -3.60 -12.00
N LYS A 115 -13.71 -4.52 -12.92
CA LYS A 115 -12.75 -5.58 -13.29
C LYS A 115 -11.81 -5.09 -14.37
N ILE A 116 -10.51 -5.25 -14.13
CA ILE A 116 -9.43 -4.95 -15.08
C ILE A 116 -8.91 -6.24 -15.71
N LYS A 117 -8.57 -6.21 -17.00
CA LYS A 117 -7.89 -7.29 -17.72
C LYS A 117 -6.55 -6.86 -18.28
N ASP A 118 -5.75 -7.82 -18.73
CA ASP A 118 -4.53 -7.52 -19.47
C ASP A 118 -4.85 -6.67 -20.72
N GLY A 119 -4.12 -5.57 -20.87
CA GLY A 119 -4.27 -4.63 -21.98
C GLY A 119 -5.34 -3.56 -21.81
N ASP A 120 -6.03 -3.49 -20.67
CA ASP A 120 -6.92 -2.36 -20.38
C ASP A 120 -6.13 -1.05 -20.21
N HIS A 121 -6.70 0.06 -20.68
CA HIS A 121 -6.06 1.38 -20.69
C HIS A 121 -6.86 2.42 -19.90
N PHE A 122 -6.15 3.29 -19.19
CA PHE A 122 -6.72 4.41 -18.43
C PHE A 122 -5.88 5.66 -18.69
N THR A 123 -6.54 6.80 -18.89
CA THR A 123 -5.87 8.06 -19.20
C THR A 123 -6.14 9.09 -18.11
N PHE A 124 -5.08 9.76 -17.66
CA PHE A 124 -5.09 10.84 -16.68
C PHE A 124 -4.35 12.02 -17.29
N GLY A 125 -5.10 12.90 -17.97
CA GLY A 125 -4.50 13.95 -18.82
C GLY A 125 -3.51 13.38 -19.82
N GLU A 126 -2.25 13.80 -19.72
CA GLU A 126 -1.17 13.35 -20.63
C GLU A 126 -0.57 11.98 -20.25
N VAL A 127 -1.06 11.34 -19.18
CA VAL A 127 -0.54 10.04 -18.73
C VAL A 127 -1.43 8.89 -19.18
N LEU A 128 -0.83 7.89 -19.82
CA LEU A 128 -1.46 6.61 -20.12
C LEU A 128 -1.01 5.54 -19.13
N VAL A 129 -1.99 4.82 -18.59
CA VAL A 129 -1.78 3.64 -17.74
C VAL A 129 -2.30 2.41 -18.47
N THR A 130 -1.43 1.43 -18.70
CA THR A 130 -1.81 0.14 -19.31
C THR A 130 -1.67 -0.98 -18.29
N ALA A 131 -2.78 -1.67 -18.00
CA ALA A 131 -2.81 -2.79 -17.09
C ALA A 131 -2.21 -4.05 -17.74
N ARG A 132 -1.36 -4.78 -17.01
CA ARG A 132 -0.69 -6.01 -17.47
C ARG A 132 -0.85 -7.13 -16.45
N HIS A 133 -1.34 -8.28 -16.89
CA HIS A 133 -1.45 -9.47 -16.04
C HIS A 133 -0.07 -10.06 -15.80
N THR A 134 0.33 -10.15 -14.53
CA THR A 134 1.69 -10.49 -14.09
C THR A 134 1.66 -11.51 -12.96
N PRO A 135 1.05 -12.69 -13.20
CA PRO A 135 0.83 -13.69 -12.17
C PRO A 135 2.15 -14.23 -11.61
N GLY A 136 2.11 -14.62 -10.34
CA GLY A 136 3.24 -15.25 -9.68
C GLY A 136 3.18 -15.07 -8.18
N HIS A 137 3.30 -13.84 -7.68
CA HIS A 137 3.05 -13.54 -6.28
C HIS A 137 1.63 -13.97 -5.85
N THR A 138 0.66 -13.60 -6.68
CA THR A 138 -0.72 -14.09 -6.63
C THR A 138 -1.18 -14.42 -8.06
N PRO A 139 -2.20 -15.29 -8.24
CA PRO A 139 -2.67 -15.64 -9.58
C PRO A 139 -3.32 -14.47 -10.31
N GLU A 140 -3.90 -13.50 -9.59
CA GLU A 140 -4.58 -12.34 -10.14
C GLU A 140 -3.69 -11.11 -10.35
N HIS A 141 -2.43 -11.16 -9.92
CA HIS A 141 -1.55 -9.98 -9.83
C HIS A 141 -1.49 -9.17 -11.13
N MET A 142 -1.65 -7.86 -11.01
CA MET A 142 -1.57 -6.87 -12.09
C MET A 142 -0.39 -5.92 -11.85
N SER A 143 0.25 -5.53 -12.95
CA SER A 143 1.22 -4.45 -13.00
C SER A 143 0.70 -3.35 -13.93
N TYR A 144 1.18 -2.13 -13.77
CA TYR A 144 0.66 -0.98 -14.53
C TYR A 144 1.81 -0.26 -15.22
N LEU A 145 1.84 -0.33 -16.56
CA LEU A 145 2.79 0.44 -17.38
C LEU A 145 2.34 1.89 -17.44
N LEU A 146 3.30 2.80 -17.32
CA LEU A 146 3.08 4.25 -17.38
C LEU A 146 3.81 4.80 -18.60
N ALA A 147 3.08 5.48 -19.47
CA ALA A 147 3.59 6.12 -20.68
C ALA A 147 3.01 7.54 -20.82
N GLU A 148 3.63 8.34 -21.67
CA GLU A 148 3.00 9.57 -22.18
C GLU A 148 1.92 9.17 -23.20
N ALA A 149 0.76 9.82 -23.16
CA ALA A 149 -0.40 9.44 -23.97
C ALA A 149 -0.17 9.57 -25.49
N ASP A 150 0.76 10.43 -25.91
CA ASP A 150 1.17 10.60 -27.31
C ASP A 150 2.27 9.60 -27.76
N HIS A 151 2.91 8.91 -26.80
CA HIS A 151 3.90 7.85 -27.04
C HIS A 151 3.54 6.56 -26.26
N PRO A 152 2.36 5.96 -26.54
CA PRO A 152 1.81 4.86 -25.73
C PRO A 152 2.66 3.58 -25.70
N ASP A 153 3.50 3.38 -26.72
CA ASP A 153 4.36 2.20 -26.88
C ASP A 153 5.74 2.36 -26.20
N GLU A 154 6.05 3.53 -25.65
CA GLU A 154 7.33 3.86 -25.01
C GLU A 154 7.10 4.19 -23.51
N PRO A 155 6.84 3.19 -22.65
CA PRO A 155 6.59 3.43 -21.24
C PRO A 155 7.84 3.98 -20.56
N TRP A 156 7.68 4.97 -19.68
CA TRP A 156 8.78 5.47 -18.85
C TRP A 156 8.88 4.75 -17.51
N ALA A 157 7.80 4.09 -17.05
CA ALA A 157 7.79 3.33 -15.81
C ALA A 157 6.80 2.16 -15.80
N VAL A 158 6.93 1.32 -14.78
CA VAL A 158 5.99 0.27 -14.42
C VAL A 158 5.80 0.24 -12.89
N LEU A 159 4.54 0.29 -12.45
CA LEU A 159 4.16 -0.07 -11.09
C LEU A 159 4.10 -1.60 -11.03
N THR A 160 5.03 -2.21 -10.30
CA THR A 160 5.29 -3.67 -10.38
C THR A 160 4.56 -4.48 -9.32
N GLY A 161 3.82 -3.81 -8.42
CA GLY A 161 3.18 -4.45 -7.27
C GLY A 161 4.18 -5.27 -6.47
N ASP A 162 3.74 -6.47 -6.08
CA ASP A 162 4.57 -7.46 -5.40
C ASP A 162 5.17 -8.50 -6.36
N SER A 163 5.17 -8.24 -7.68
CA SER A 163 5.76 -9.15 -8.65
C SER A 163 7.29 -8.97 -8.76
N LEU A 164 7.75 -7.75 -9.05
CA LEU A 164 9.18 -7.42 -9.15
C LEU A 164 9.53 -6.34 -8.12
N PHE A 165 10.54 -6.60 -7.29
CA PHE A 165 11.05 -5.65 -6.31
C PHE A 165 12.42 -5.11 -6.72
N VAL A 166 12.87 -4.06 -6.01
CA VAL A 166 14.28 -3.67 -6.08
C VAL A 166 15.14 -4.80 -5.50
N SER A 167 15.97 -5.40 -6.34
CA SER A 167 16.92 -6.46 -6.01
C SER A 167 16.30 -7.78 -5.51
N SER A 168 14.97 -7.93 -5.63
CA SER A 168 14.23 -9.12 -5.23
C SER A 168 13.03 -9.36 -6.14
N ALA A 169 12.19 -10.34 -5.83
CA ALA A 169 10.91 -10.60 -6.49
C ALA A 169 9.88 -11.12 -5.48
N GLY A 170 8.61 -11.09 -5.87
CA GLY A 170 7.50 -11.63 -5.09
C GLY A 170 7.68 -13.09 -4.71
N ARG A 171 7.35 -13.42 -3.47
CA ARG A 171 7.29 -14.83 -3.04
C ARG A 171 6.02 -15.52 -3.59
N PRO A 172 6.10 -16.76 -4.11
CA PRO A 172 4.97 -17.45 -4.72
C PRO A 172 4.22 -18.42 -3.77
N ASP A 173 4.56 -18.47 -2.48
CA ASP A 173 4.15 -19.53 -1.55
C ASP A 173 3.02 -19.15 -0.58
N LEU A 174 2.52 -17.89 -0.62
CA LEU A 174 1.50 -17.41 0.33
C LEU A 174 0.15 -18.10 0.22
N LEU A 175 -0.20 -18.68 -0.93
CA LEU A 175 -1.45 -19.42 -1.14
C LEU A 175 -1.35 -20.89 -0.71
N GLY A 176 -0.23 -21.30 -0.11
CA GLY A 176 0.01 -22.65 0.39
C GLY A 176 0.63 -23.59 -0.64
N GLU A 177 1.17 -24.71 -0.15
CA GLU A 177 2.04 -25.63 -0.89
C GLU A 177 1.46 -26.13 -2.23
N LYS A 178 0.12 -26.27 -2.31
CA LYS A 178 -0.56 -26.72 -3.51
C LYS A 178 -0.40 -25.75 -4.69
N HIS A 179 -0.31 -24.45 -4.42
CA HIS A 179 -0.21 -23.41 -5.43
C HIS A 179 1.23 -22.97 -5.68
N THR A 180 2.12 -23.13 -4.69
CA THR A 180 3.50 -22.62 -4.71
C THR A 180 4.26 -22.93 -5.99
N LYS A 181 4.24 -24.18 -6.45
CA LYS A 181 4.99 -24.58 -7.64
C LYS A 181 4.47 -23.91 -8.92
N GLN A 182 3.15 -23.87 -9.08
CA GLN A 182 2.51 -23.25 -10.24
C GLN A 182 2.75 -21.74 -10.25
N LEU A 183 2.60 -21.09 -9.09
CA LEU A 183 2.84 -19.67 -8.91
C LEU A 183 4.31 -19.29 -9.13
N ALA A 184 5.25 -20.13 -8.70
CA ALA A 184 6.68 -19.90 -8.97
C ALA A 184 7.00 -19.99 -10.47
N GLU A 185 6.41 -20.94 -11.18
CA GLU A 185 6.55 -21.05 -12.64
C GLU A 185 5.93 -19.85 -13.36
N GLN A 186 4.74 -19.40 -12.93
CA GLN A 186 4.13 -18.17 -13.44
C GLN A 186 4.99 -16.94 -13.16
N GLN A 187 5.53 -16.80 -11.95
CA GLN A 187 6.43 -15.70 -11.60
C GLN A 187 7.68 -15.70 -12.49
N PHE A 188 8.28 -16.88 -12.75
CA PHE A 188 9.41 -17.01 -13.66
C PHE A 188 9.08 -16.46 -15.05
N HIS A 189 7.93 -16.86 -15.62
CA HIS A 189 7.47 -16.38 -16.93
C HIS A 189 7.15 -14.89 -16.92
N THR A 190 6.46 -14.37 -15.90
CA THR A 190 6.22 -12.94 -15.72
C THR A 190 7.53 -12.14 -15.70
N LEU A 191 8.53 -12.60 -14.96
CA LEU A 191 9.85 -11.96 -14.90
C LEU A 191 10.57 -11.99 -16.24
N ARG A 192 10.58 -13.13 -16.95
CA ARG A 192 11.36 -13.30 -18.18
C ARG A 192 10.66 -12.78 -19.43
N ASP A 193 9.39 -13.10 -19.58
CA ASP A 193 8.66 -12.91 -20.83
C ASP A 193 7.94 -11.54 -20.87
N PHE A 194 7.75 -10.91 -19.72
CA PHE A 194 7.24 -9.54 -19.62
C PHE A 194 8.32 -8.55 -19.17
N TYR A 195 8.76 -8.59 -17.92
CA TYR A 195 9.64 -7.55 -17.37
C TYR A 195 10.98 -7.42 -18.12
N LEU A 196 11.62 -8.54 -18.45
CA LEU A 196 12.87 -8.51 -19.21
C LEU A 196 12.69 -8.16 -20.69
N ASN A 197 11.47 -8.08 -21.21
CA ASN A 197 11.25 -7.56 -22.56
C ASN A 197 10.98 -6.05 -22.58
N LEU A 198 10.89 -5.39 -21.42
CA LEU A 198 10.78 -3.94 -21.33
C LEU A 198 12.14 -3.25 -21.61
N PRO A 199 12.15 -2.02 -22.16
CA PRO A 199 13.35 -1.23 -22.33
C PRO A 199 14.11 -0.98 -21.02
N ASP A 200 15.43 -0.90 -21.09
CA ASP A 200 16.27 -0.77 -19.90
C ASP A 200 16.05 0.53 -19.10
N HIS A 201 15.55 1.58 -19.75
CA HIS A 201 15.28 2.88 -19.13
C HIS A 201 14.00 2.90 -18.28
N VAL A 202 13.11 1.92 -18.46
CA VAL A 202 11.83 1.85 -17.73
C VAL A 202 12.10 1.76 -16.24
N MET A 203 11.55 2.70 -15.48
CA MET A 203 11.64 2.69 -14.02
C MET A 203 10.71 1.63 -13.43
N ILE A 204 11.13 0.98 -12.35
CA ILE A 204 10.28 0.07 -11.58
C ILE A 204 9.87 0.70 -10.25
N TYR A 205 8.61 0.53 -9.90
CA TYR A 205 7.98 1.05 -8.69
C TYR A 205 7.19 -0.06 -7.99
N PRO A 206 7.81 -0.77 -7.03
CA PRO A 206 7.18 -1.89 -6.32
C PRO A 206 6.15 -1.48 -5.28
N ASN A 207 5.31 -2.40 -4.82
CA ASN A 207 4.42 -2.15 -3.68
C ASN A 207 5.09 -2.35 -2.31
N HIS A 208 6.31 -2.89 -2.26
CA HIS A 208 7.07 -3.02 -1.01
C HIS A 208 8.55 -2.65 -1.13
N GLY A 209 9.09 -2.10 -0.04
CA GLY A 209 10.50 -1.77 0.15
C GLY A 209 11.20 -2.65 1.21
N ALA A 210 12.43 -2.27 1.56
CA ALA A 210 13.22 -2.98 2.56
C ALA A 210 12.49 -3.14 3.91
N GLY A 211 12.52 -4.36 4.45
CA GLY A 211 11.88 -4.72 5.71
C GLY A 211 10.53 -5.42 5.59
N SER A 212 9.93 -5.49 4.38
CA SER A 212 8.70 -6.26 4.16
C SER A 212 8.97 -7.78 4.12
N PRO A 213 8.14 -8.62 4.79
CA PRO A 213 8.18 -10.08 4.65
C PRO A 213 7.62 -10.63 3.33
N CYS A 214 7.15 -9.77 2.42
CA CYS A 214 6.64 -10.16 1.09
C CYS A 214 7.76 -10.54 0.10
N GLY A 215 9.01 -10.15 0.39
CA GLY A 215 10.20 -10.52 -0.39
C GLY A 215 11.33 -11.08 0.49
N ALA A 216 12.30 -11.74 -0.14
CA ALA A 216 13.42 -12.37 0.55
C ALA A 216 14.46 -11.36 1.08
N ASP A 217 14.81 -10.37 0.25
CA ASP A 217 15.84 -9.36 0.55
C ASP A 217 15.61 -8.14 -0.34
N ILE A 218 14.57 -7.36 -0.03
CA ILE A 218 14.20 -6.17 -0.80
C ILE A 218 15.21 -5.06 -0.53
N GLY A 219 15.75 -4.47 -1.60
CA GLY A 219 16.71 -3.38 -1.52
C GLY A 219 16.14 -2.12 -0.88
N SER A 220 17.00 -1.28 -0.32
CA SER A 220 16.61 -0.05 0.38
C SER A 220 16.17 1.10 -0.52
N ARG A 221 16.37 0.98 -1.85
CA ARG A 221 15.89 1.99 -2.81
C ARG A 221 14.40 1.78 -3.04
N LEU A 222 13.64 2.87 -3.12
CA LEU A 222 12.19 2.82 -3.38
C LEU A 222 11.85 2.56 -4.85
N SER A 223 12.82 2.72 -5.75
CA SER A 223 12.68 2.43 -7.17
C SER A 223 14.01 1.96 -7.76
N SER A 224 13.95 1.42 -8.98
CA SER A 224 15.11 1.03 -9.79
C SER A 224 14.76 1.15 -11.28
N THR A 225 15.51 0.50 -12.16
CA THR A 225 15.21 0.41 -13.59
C THR A 225 15.29 -1.04 -14.06
N ILE A 226 14.56 -1.35 -15.13
CA ILE A 226 14.63 -2.68 -15.77
C ILE A 226 16.07 -3.02 -16.14
N GLY A 227 16.86 -2.08 -16.68
CA GLY A 227 18.26 -2.33 -17.04
C GLY A 227 19.14 -2.66 -15.85
N TYR A 228 18.96 -1.98 -14.72
CA TYR A 228 19.72 -2.28 -13.50
C TYR A 228 19.32 -3.65 -12.91
N GLU A 229 18.02 -3.90 -12.79
CA GLU A 229 17.53 -5.16 -12.24
C GLU A 229 17.89 -6.35 -13.14
N ARG A 230 17.76 -6.22 -14.46
CA ARG A 230 18.21 -7.23 -15.43
C ARG A 230 19.66 -7.66 -15.19
N LYS A 231 20.54 -6.72 -14.82
CA LYS A 231 21.96 -6.98 -14.63
C LYS A 231 22.31 -7.52 -13.24
N PHE A 232 21.56 -7.13 -12.20
CA PHE A 232 22.00 -7.35 -10.81
C PHE A 232 20.98 -8.07 -9.92
N ASN A 233 19.70 -8.11 -10.29
CA ASN A 233 18.68 -8.83 -9.54
C ASN A 233 18.86 -10.33 -9.74
N LYS A 234 19.14 -11.05 -8.66
CA LYS A 234 19.39 -12.51 -8.68
C LYS A 234 18.20 -13.30 -9.24
N PHE A 235 16.98 -12.86 -8.95
CA PHE A 235 15.76 -13.52 -9.44
C PHE A 235 15.63 -13.45 -10.97
N LEU A 236 16.27 -12.46 -11.61
CA LEU A 236 16.29 -12.29 -13.07
C LEU A 236 17.44 -13.04 -13.77
N GLN A 237 18.31 -13.74 -13.02
CA GLN A 237 19.47 -14.45 -13.59
C GLN A 237 19.20 -15.92 -13.92
N PHE A 238 18.11 -16.50 -13.43
CA PHE A 238 17.78 -17.91 -13.68
C PHE A 238 17.30 -18.14 -15.11
N SER A 239 17.80 -19.19 -15.75
CA SER A 239 17.45 -19.57 -17.13
C SER A 239 16.41 -20.69 -17.22
N ASP A 240 16.05 -21.32 -16.10
CA ASP A 240 15.05 -22.39 -16.06
C ASP A 240 14.09 -22.22 -14.86
N PRO A 241 12.80 -22.59 -15.02
CA PRO A 241 11.80 -22.42 -13.97
C PRO A 241 12.09 -23.22 -12.69
N LYS A 242 12.76 -24.37 -12.81
CA LYS A 242 13.01 -25.26 -11.66
C LYS A 242 14.01 -24.63 -10.70
N SER A 243 15.18 -24.19 -11.21
CA SER A 243 16.21 -23.55 -10.38
C SER A 243 15.72 -22.23 -9.77
N PHE A 244 14.90 -21.47 -10.53
CA PHE A 244 14.20 -20.30 -10.01
C PHE A 244 13.28 -20.66 -8.83
N THR A 245 12.42 -21.67 -9.01
CA THR A 245 11.46 -22.11 -7.98
C THR A 245 12.17 -22.56 -6.72
N ASP A 246 13.21 -23.39 -6.86
CA ASP A 246 14.01 -23.86 -5.74
C ASP A 246 14.64 -22.67 -4.99
N TYR A 247 15.15 -21.66 -5.69
CA TYR A 247 15.72 -20.46 -5.06
C TYR A 247 14.66 -19.59 -4.38
N ALA A 248 13.54 -19.32 -5.05
CA ALA A 248 12.48 -18.46 -4.55
C ALA A 248 11.86 -19.01 -3.26
N ILE A 249 11.62 -20.32 -3.19
CA ILE A 249 11.07 -20.97 -2.00
C ILE A 249 12.09 -20.98 -0.85
N ASN A 250 13.34 -21.36 -1.13
CA ASN A 250 14.36 -21.50 -0.07
C ASN A 250 14.87 -20.16 0.48
N SER A 251 14.65 -19.05 -0.24
CA SER A 251 15.01 -17.70 0.21
C SER A 251 13.86 -16.96 0.88
N ALA A 252 12.62 -17.47 0.82
CA ALA A 252 11.46 -16.79 1.37
C ALA A 252 11.49 -16.76 2.91
N PRO A 253 11.12 -15.63 3.54
CA PRO A 253 11.01 -15.56 5.00
C PRO A 253 9.81 -16.38 5.50
N PRO A 254 9.72 -16.67 6.80
CA PRO A 254 8.54 -17.31 7.38
C PRO A 254 7.25 -16.54 7.05
N VAL A 255 6.16 -17.25 6.75
CA VAL A 255 4.86 -16.64 6.50
C VAL A 255 4.26 -16.14 7.82
N PRO A 256 3.91 -14.84 7.96
CA PRO A 256 3.23 -14.35 9.15
C PRO A 256 1.85 -14.95 9.36
N HIS A 257 1.50 -15.23 10.63
CA HIS A 257 0.24 -15.91 10.99
C HIS A 257 -1.02 -15.14 10.54
N TYR A 258 -0.95 -13.82 10.44
CA TYR A 258 -2.07 -12.98 10.03
C TYR A 258 -2.26 -12.88 8.51
N TYR A 259 -1.32 -13.35 7.70
CA TYR A 259 -1.42 -13.20 6.24
C TYR A 259 -2.66 -13.84 5.62
N PRO A 260 -3.03 -15.09 5.99
CA PRO A 260 -4.28 -15.69 5.54
C PRO A 260 -5.53 -14.90 5.99
N ILE A 261 -5.46 -14.23 7.14
CA ILE A 261 -6.55 -13.40 7.66
C ILE A 261 -6.72 -12.16 6.77
N MET A 262 -5.62 -11.48 6.43
CA MET A 262 -5.64 -10.30 5.56
C MET A 262 -6.10 -10.65 4.14
N LYS A 263 -5.61 -11.75 3.54
CA LYS A 263 -6.07 -12.20 2.22
C LYS A 263 -7.59 -12.37 2.17
N ARG A 264 -8.16 -13.04 3.19
CA ARG A 264 -9.61 -13.19 3.31
C ARG A 264 -10.31 -11.85 3.50
N LEU A 265 -9.83 -11.02 4.43
CA LEU A 265 -10.43 -9.72 4.73
C LEU A 265 -10.44 -8.79 3.51
N ASN A 266 -9.35 -8.74 2.75
CA ASN A 266 -9.22 -7.93 1.54
C ASN A 266 -10.08 -8.47 0.39
N ALA A 267 -10.18 -9.80 0.23
CA ALA A 267 -11.08 -10.41 -0.75
C ALA A 267 -12.56 -10.19 -0.41
N GLU A 268 -12.97 -10.38 0.85
CA GLU A 268 -14.35 -10.11 1.30
C GLU A 268 -14.69 -8.61 1.22
N GLY A 269 -13.67 -7.77 1.33
CA GLY A 269 -13.76 -6.33 1.32
C GLY A 269 -13.79 -5.77 2.74
N PRO A 270 -12.73 -5.07 3.19
CA PRO A 270 -12.66 -4.54 4.53
C PRO A 270 -13.83 -3.60 4.87
N LYS A 271 -14.25 -3.60 6.14
CA LYS A 271 -15.30 -2.70 6.60
C LYS A 271 -14.81 -1.25 6.53
N VAL A 272 -15.61 -0.37 5.92
CA VAL A 272 -15.41 1.08 5.97
C VAL A 272 -15.58 1.56 7.41
N LEU A 273 -14.52 2.16 7.95
CA LEU A 273 -14.45 2.71 9.29
C LEU A 273 -15.00 4.14 9.35
N GLY A 274 -14.75 4.95 8.32
CA GLY A 274 -15.05 6.38 8.24
C GLY A 274 -14.10 7.25 9.07
N ASN A 275 -13.81 6.82 10.30
CA ASN A 275 -12.85 7.42 11.21
C ASN A 275 -12.05 6.33 11.93
N LEU A 276 -10.96 6.72 12.59
CA LEU A 276 -10.24 5.78 13.45
C LEU A 276 -11.16 5.20 14.54
N PRO A 277 -10.99 3.92 14.90
CA PRO A 277 -11.77 3.29 15.95
C PRO A 277 -11.72 4.08 17.26
N ARG A 278 -12.86 4.20 17.92
CA ARG A 278 -12.94 4.84 19.23
C ARG A 278 -12.22 3.98 20.28
N VAL A 279 -11.31 4.59 21.02
CA VAL A 279 -10.62 3.97 22.17
C VAL A 279 -11.00 4.71 23.44
N PRO A 280 -11.83 4.15 24.33
CA PRO A 280 -12.21 4.81 25.58
C PRO A 280 -11.01 5.08 26.50
N ALA A 281 -10.89 6.32 27.00
CA ALA A 281 -9.95 6.65 28.07
C ALA A 281 -10.48 6.11 29.41
N LEU A 282 -9.73 5.19 30.03
CA LEU A 282 -10.15 4.52 31.27
C LEU A 282 -9.30 5.02 32.44
N PRO A 283 -9.90 5.58 33.52
CA PRO A 283 -9.17 5.87 34.74
C PRO A 283 -8.64 4.58 35.38
N PRO A 284 -7.58 4.65 36.23
CA PRO A 284 -6.91 3.46 36.76
C PRO A 284 -7.83 2.39 37.36
N LYS A 285 -8.87 2.81 38.11
CA LYS A 285 -9.86 1.88 38.68
C LYS A 285 -10.64 1.12 37.59
N ALA A 286 -11.15 1.83 36.58
CA ALA A 286 -11.90 1.23 35.49
C ALA A 286 -11.00 0.35 34.59
N PHE A 287 -9.75 0.77 34.37
CA PHE A 287 -8.77 -0.01 33.61
C PHE A 287 -8.44 -1.33 34.31
N LYS A 288 -8.21 -1.29 35.64
CA LYS A 288 -8.02 -2.50 36.45
C LYS A 288 -9.24 -3.43 36.38
N GLU A 289 -10.45 -2.90 36.51
CA GLU A 289 -11.67 -3.69 36.38
C GLU A 289 -11.81 -4.33 34.98
N ALA A 290 -11.39 -3.63 33.92
CA ALA A 290 -11.38 -4.17 32.56
C ALA A 290 -10.38 -5.33 32.41
N ILE A 291 -9.19 -5.23 33.03
CA ILE A 291 -8.21 -6.32 33.08
C ILE A 291 -8.78 -7.52 33.85
N ASP A 292 -9.33 -7.29 35.05
CA ASP A 292 -9.89 -8.34 35.92
C ASP A 292 -11.04 -9.11 35.22
N LYS A 293 -11.84 -8.40 34.41
CA LYS A 293 -12.92 -8.96 33.58
C LYS A 293 -12.44 -9.56 32.26
N LYS A 294 -11.14 -9.50 31.95
CA LYS A 294 -10.54 -9.95 30.69
C LYS A 294 -11.21 -9.30 29.47
N ALA A 295 -11.47 -8.00 29.55
CA ALA A 295 -12.16 -7.25 28.50
C ALA A 295 -11.36 -7.17 27.19
N GLY A 296 -10.05 -7.41 27.22
CA GLY A 296 -9.19 -7.42 26.05
C GLY A 296 -7.79 -7.94 26.35
N VAL A 297 -6.97 -8.07 25.30
CA VAL A 297 -5.53 -8.33 25.42
C VAL A 297 -4.84 -7.07 25.90
N LEU A 298 -4.08 -7.17 26.98
CA LEU A 298 -3.35 -6.05 27.56
C LEU A 298 -2.04 -5.84 26.80
N VAL A 299 -1.93 -4.73 26.06
CA VAL A 299 -0.77 -4.38 25.25
C VAL A 299 -0.17 -3.08 25.77
N ASP A 300 1.10 -3.14 26.13
CA ASP A 300 1.89 -2.00 26.56
C ASP A 300 2.78 -1.55 25.40
N VAL A 301 2.50 -0.38 24.86
CA VAL A 301 3.23 0.20 23.72
C VAL A 301 4.31 1.18 24.13
N ARG A 302 4.64 1.27 25.42
CA ARG A 302 5.80 2.04 25.89
C ARG A 302 7.09 1.38 25.43
N THR A 303 8.20 2.10 25.61
CA THR A 303 9.53 1.57 25.30
C THR A 303 9.85 0.33 26.13
N MET A 304 10.70 -0.55 25.61
CA MET A 304 11.15 -1.74 26.33
C MET A 304 11.83 -1.40 27.67
N LEU A 305 12.51 -0.24 27.76
CA LEU A 305 13.11 0.25 29.00
C LEU A 305 12.05 0.65 30.03
N ALA A 306 11.01 1.37 29.63
CA ALA A 306 9.90 1.74 30.50
C ALA A 306 9.12 0.49 30.99
N PHE A 307 8.90 -0.48 30.10
CA PHE A 307 8.26 -1.75 30.44
C PHE A 307 9.10 -2.57 31.43
N GLY A 308 10.42 -2.64 31.20
CA GLY A 308 11.37 -3.33 32.08
C GLY A 308 11.51 -2.69 33.47
N GLY A 309 11.36 -1.36 33.55
CA GLY A 309 11.34 -0.63 34.83
C GLY A 309 10.08 -0.87 35.66
N GLY A 310 8.95 -1.17 35.01
CA GLY A 310 7.69 -1.52 35.66
C GLY A 310 6.54 -1.64 34.67
N HIS A 311 5.74 -2.69 34.81
CA HIS A 311 4.59 -2.97 33.95
C HIS A 311 3.46 -3.64 34.71
N ILE A 312 2.27 -3.64 34.09
CA ILE A 312 1.11 -4.36 34.61
C ILE A 312 1.26 -5.85 34.29
N SER A 313 1.09 -6.70 35.30
CA SER A 313 1.23 -8.16 35.15
C SER A 313 0.32 -8.70 34.04
N GLY A 314 0.90 -9.52 33.15
CA GLY A 314 0.19 -10.11 32.00
C GLY A 314 0.16 -9.24 30.75
N ALA A 315 0.74 -8.03 30.77
CA ALA A 315 0.88 -7.19 29.58
C ALA A 315 1.89 -7.77 28.57
N LEU A 316 1.59 -7.67 27.29
CA LEU A 316 2.54 -7.87 26.20
C LEU A 316 3.17 -6.52 25.82
N ASN A 317 4.50 -6.44 25.80
CA ASN A 317 5.17 -5.24 25.31
C ASN A 317 5.39 -5.33 23.80
N ILE A 318 4.80 -4.39 23.07
CA ILE A 318 5.09 -4.17 21.65
C ILE A 318 5.26 -2.67 21.48
N GLY A 319 6.51 -2.21 21.44
CA GLY A 319 6.82 -0.78 21.43
C GLY A 319 6.07 -0.04 20.32
N GLY A 320 5.48 1.10 20.67
CA GLY A 320 4.64 1.96 19.85
C GLY A 320 5.39 2.69 18.74
N THR A 321 6.19 1.95 18.00
CA THR A 321 6.95 2.36 16.81
C THR A 321 6.32 1.68 15.59
N PRO A 322 6.65 2.07 14.36
CA PRO A 322 5.96 1.54 13.17
C PRO A 322 5.88 0.00 13.08
N ILE A 323 6.90 -0.71 13.58
CA ILE A 323 6.95 -2.18 13.63
C ILE A 323 5.83 -2.82 14.47
N LEU A 324 5.13 -2.04 15.31
CA LEU A 324 3.94 -2.47 16.04
C LEU A 324 2.93 -3.17 15.12
N SER A 325 2.73 -2.65 13.90
CA SER A 325 1.77 -3.19 12.92
C SER A 325 2.04 -4.66 12.62
N ILE A 326 3.31 -4.99 12.33
CA ILE A 326 3.76 -6.36 12.02
C ILE A 326 3.72 -7.25 13.26
N TRP A 327 4.25 -6.79 14.40
CA TRP A 327 4.28 -7.60 15.62
C TRP A 327 2.89 -7.87 16.19
N ALA A 328 1.97 -6.91 16.07
CA ALA A 328 0.57 -7.12 16.40
C ALA A 328 -0.01 -8.27 15.56
N GLY A 329 0.23 -8.28 14.25
CA GLY A 329 -0.19 -9.37 13.36
C GLY A 329 0.42 -10.73 13.72
N TRP A 330 1.67 -10.77 14.19
CA TRP A 330 2.30 -12.02 14.63
C TRP A 330 1.75 -12.55 15.96
N MET A 331 1.44 -11.66 16.89
CA MET A 331 1.26 -12.02 18.31
C MET A 331 -0.19 -11.96 18.78
N LEU A 332 -1.04 -11.17 18.13
CA LEU A 332 -2.37 -10.83 18.63
C LEU A 332 -3.46 -11.44 17.74
N ASP A 333 -4.60 -11.70 18.37
CA ASP A 333 -5.82 -12.13 17.70
C ASP A 333 -6.68 -10.90 17.40
N SER A 334 -6.82 -10.55 16.12
CA SER A 334 -7.57 -9.37 15.65
C SER A 334 -9.05 -9.36 16.06
N GLU A 335 -9.61 -10.52 16.42
CA GLU A 335 -11.00 -10.60 16.87
C GLU A 335 -11.18 -10.16 18.34
N LYS A 336 -10.10 -10.14 19.13
CA LYS A 336 -10.13 -9.76 20.54
C LYS A 336 -9.89 -8.26 20.71
N PRO A 337 -10.64 -7.58 21.61
CA PRO A 337 -10.38 -6.19 21.93
C PRO A 337 -8.99 -5.98 22.55
N ILE A 338 -8.41 -4.80 22.36
CA ILE A 338 -7.13 -4.41 22.94
C ILE A 338 -7.35 -3.44 24.11
N LEU A 339 -6.64 -3.67 25.22
CA LEU A 339 -6.43 -2.70 26.30
C LEU A 339 -5.02 -2.12 26.17
N LEU A 340 -4.91 -0.79 26.06
CA LEU A 340 -3.63 -0.14 25.78
C LEU A 340 -3.04 0.54 27.02
N VAL A 341 -1.72 0.41 27.17
CA VAL A 341 -0.89 1.25 28.04
C VAL A 341 0.10 2.00 27.16
N MET A 342 0.10 3.33 27.25
CA MET A 342 0.91 4.22 26.42
C MET A 342 1.76 5.16 27.28
N GLU A 343 2.74 5.82 26.67
CA GLU A 343 3.61 6.79 27.35
C GLU A 343 2.90 8.14 27.56
N SER A 344 2.22 8.59 26.50
CA SER A 344 1.39 9.80 26.50
C SER A 344 0.02 9.50 25.90
N ASP A 345 -1.00 10.20 26.38
CA ASP A 345 -2.34 10.16 25.80
C ASP A 345 -2.36 10.75 24.37
N ASP A 346 -1.43 11.67 24.08
CA ASP A 346 -1.28 12.32 22.76
C ASP A 346 -0.86 11.33 21.65
N ASP A 347 -0.29 10.18 22.01
CA ASP A 347 0.14 9.16 21.06
C ASP A 347 -1.03 8.33 20.50
N LEU A 348 -2.23 8.45 21.08
CA LEU A 348 -3.35 7.53 20.82
C LEU A 348 -3.64 7.37 19.34
N GLU A 349 -3.78 8.49 18.61
CA GLU A 349 -4.15 8.47 17.20
C GLU A 349 -3.11 7.72 16.36
N ARG A 350 -1.83 8.04 16.58
CA ARG A 350 -0.69 7.42 15.90
C ARG A 350 -0.64 5.91 16.19
N ILE A 351 -0.84 5.49 17.43
CA ILE A 351 -0.83 4.08 17.82
C ILE A 351 -2.01 3.33 17.20
N VAL A 352 -3.21 3.91 17.20
CA VAL A 352 -4.39 3.30 16.58
C VAL A 352 -4.18 3.13 15.07
N ARG A 353 -3.56 4.11 14.38
CA ARG A 353 -3.20 3.99 12.95
C ARG A 353 -2.32 2.77 12.66
N LEU A 354 -1.35 2.46 13.53
CA LEU A 354 -0.50 1.28 13.37
C LEU A 354 -1.28 -0.04 13.49
N PHE A 355 -2.24 -0.10 14.40
CA PHE A 355 -3.11 -1.26 14.57
C PHE A 355 -4.09 -1.47 13.40
N VAL A 356 -4.73 -0.41 12.91
CA VAL A 356 -5.74 -0.56 11.84
C VAL A 356 -5.13 -1.03 10.53
N ARG A 357 -3.86 -0.71 10.26
CA ARG A 357 -3.12 -1.15 9.05
C ARG A 357 -3.08 -2.67 8.89
N THR A 358 -3.12 -3.41 10.00
CA THR A 358 -3.13 -4.89 10.01
C THR A 358 -4.42 -5.48 10.58
N GLY A 359 -5.52 -4.71 10.55
CA GLY A 359 -6.88 -5.21 10.82
C GLY A 359 -7.36 -5.09 12.26
N PHE A 360 -6.58 -4.51 13.17
CA PHE A 360 -6.97 -4.35 14.56
C PHE A 360 -7.84 -3.11 14.75
N THR A 361 -9.15 -3.33 14.90
CA THR A 361 -10.15 -2.25 15.02
C THR A 361 -10.94 -2.29 16.33
N LYS A 362 -10.71 -3.29 17.18
CA LYS A 362 -11.45 -3.50 18.43
C LYS A 362 -10.59 -3.06 19.63
N PHE A 363 -11.06 -2.05 20.36
CA PHE A 363 -10.38 -1.56 21.55
C PHE A 363 -11.33 -1.50 22.74
N ALA A 364 -10.92 -2.09 23.87
CA ALA A 364 -11.65 -2.01 25.13
C ALA A 364 -11.35 -0.68 25.87
N GLY A 365 -10.20 -0.06 25.60
CA GLY A 365 -9.81 1.24 26.14
C GLY A 365 -8.31 1.38 26.34
N TYR A 366 -7.87 2.53 26.83
CA TYR A 366 -6.48 2.77 27.23
C TYR A 366 -6.40 3.34 28.64
N LEU A 367 -5.28 3.12 29.33
CA LEU A 367 -5.03 3.69 30.65
C LEU A 367 -4.69 5.18 30.52
N ILE A 368 -5.64 6.05 30.89
CA ILE A 368 -5.45 7.50 30.82
C ILE A 368 -4.33 7.95 31.79
N GLY A 369 -3.41 8.78 31.31
CA GLY A 369 -2.25 9.25 32.07
C GLY A 369 -1.10 8.23 32.17
N GLY A 370 -1.23 7.04 31.56
CA GLY A 370 -0.19 6.02 31.51
C GLY A 370 0.13 5.42 32.88
N MET A 371 1.40 5.03 33.07
CA MET A 371 1.89 4.33 34.28
C MET A 371 2.43 5.26 35.38
N LYS A 372 2.02 6.54 35.37
CA LYS A 372 2.54 7.58 36.26
C LYS A 372 1.96 7.53 37.68
#